data_AF-A0A822EZS4-F1
#
_entry.id   AF-A0A822EZS4-F1
#
_cell.length_a   1.000
_cell.length_b   1.000
_cell.length_c   1.000
_cell.angle_alpha   90.00
_cell.angle_beta   90.00
_cell.angle_gamma   90.00
#
_symmetry.space_group_name_H-M   'P 1'
#
loop_
_entity.id
_entity.type
_entity.pdbx_description
1 polymer ?
#
loop_
_entity_poly.entity_id
_entity_poly.type
_entity_poly.pdbx_seq_one_letter_code
_entity_poly.pdbx_strand_id
1 'polypeptide(L)' 'INEFKQKYNSNKVLWWFTQDSFIYHLLSKALNIKNYNLLIHMGFLIRDIYENLQKYQLKSSIQVYHG' A
#
# COMPACT_ATOMS: atom_id res chain seq x y z
N ILE A 1 -1.98 -14.69 3.80
CA ILE A 1 -2.06 -14.76 2.32
C ILE A 1 -3.46 -15.18 1.83
N ASN A 2 -4.04 -16.27 2.33
CA ASN A 2 -5.36 -16.74 1.85
C ASN A 2 -6.51 -15.76 2.12
N GLU A 3 -6.53 -15.10 3.29
CA GLU A 3 -7.54 -14.07 3.57
C GLU A 3 -7.41 -12.84 2.68
N PHE A 4 -6.17 -12.40 2.38
CA PHE A 4 -5.94 -11.32 1.43
C PHE A 4 -6.48 -11.72 0.04
N LYS A 5 -6.14 -12.90 -0.48
CA LYS A 5 -6.62 -13.35 -1.79
C LYS A 5 -8.15 -13.47 -1.88
N GLN A 6 -8.83 -13.85 -0.80
CA GLN A 6 -10.29 -14.02 -0.79
C GLN A 6 -11.06 -12.74 -0.47
N LYS A 7 -10.50 -11.82 0.31
CA LYS A 7 -11.16 -10.58 0.77
C LYS A 7 -10.57 -9.31 0.13
N TYR A 8 -9.66 -9.46 -0.85
CA TYR A 8 -9.09 -8.32 -1.57
C TYR A 8 -10.20 -7.53 -2.26
N ASN A 9 -10.29 -6.26 -1.93
CA ASN A 9 -11.15 -5.30 -2.61
C ASN A 9 -10.36 -4.00 -2.73
N SER A 10 -10.22 -3.48 -3.95
CA SER A 10 -9.47 -2.24 -4.23
C SER A 10 -9.94 -1.04 -3.40
N ASN A 11 -11.21 -1.04 -2.97
CA ASN A 11 -11.76 -0.02 -2.07
C ASN A 11 -11.26 -0.11 -0.61
N LYS A 12 -10.64 -1.23 -0.21
CA LYS A 12 -10.12 -1.47 1.15
C LYS A 12 -8.59 -1.59 1.18
N VAL A 13 -7.91 -1.26 0.09
CA VAL A 13 -6.44 -1.39 -0.03
C VAL A 13 -5.71 -0.54 0.99
N LEU A 14 -6.19 0.68 1.26
CA LEU A 14 -5.66 1.55 2.32
C LEU A 14 -5.71 0.88 3.70
N TRP A 15 -6.78 0.14 4.02
CA TRP A 15 -6.93 -0.53 5.31
C TRP A 15 -5.92 -1.66 5.48
N TRP A 16 -5.65 -2.44 4.42
CA TRP A 16 -4.58 -3.44 4.44
C TRP A 16 -3.17 -2.82 4.51
N PHE A 17 -3.01 -1.57 4.05
CA PHE A 17 -1.74 -0.86 4.12
C PHE A 17 -1.50 -0.18 5.48
N THR A 18 -2.55 0.30 6.15
CA THR A 18 -2.43 0.97 7.45
C THR A 18 -2.60 0.05 8.64
N GLN A 19 -3.27 -1.09 8.48
CA GLN A 19 -3.19 -2.16 9.45
C GLN A 19 -1.76 -2.74 9.39
N ASP A 20 -1.21 -3.14 10.54
CA ASP A 20 0.11 -3.77 10.72
C ASP A 20 0.14 -5.16 10.06
N SER A 21 -0.10 -5.16 8.75
CA SER A 21 -0.42 -6.31 7.95
C SER A 21 0.82 -6.73 7.19
N PHE A 22 0.83 -8.01 6.83
CA PHE A 22 1.87 -8.58 5.98
C PHE A 22 2.12 -7.77 4.70
N ILE A 23 1.11 -7.08 4.17
CA ILE A 23 1.22 -6.27 2.95
C ILE A 23 2.15 -5.06 3.17
N TYR A 24 1.97 -4.34 4.28
CA TYR A 24 2.78 -3.17 4.61
C TYR A 24 4.25 -3.56 4.84
N HIS A 25 4.48 -4.60 5.65
CA HIS A 25 5.84 -5.09 5.90
C HIS A 25 6.49 -5.66 4.64
N LEU A 26 5.74 -6.40 3.82
CA LEU A 26 6.27 -6.97 2.58
C LEU A 26 6.63 -5.87 1.57
N LEU A 27 5.78 -4.87 1.38
CA LEU A 27 6.05 -3.77 0.47
C LEU A 27 7.23 -2.92 0.98
N SER A 28 7.23 -2.55 2.26
CA SER A 28 8.31 -1.80 2.88
C SER A 28 9.65 -2.54 2.76
N LYS A 29 9.66 -3.86 2.98
CA LYS A 29 10.85 -4.71 2.82
C LYS A 29 11.28 -4.86 1.35
N ALA A 30 10.33 -5.03 0.43
CA ALA A 30 10.60 -5.11 -1.01
C ALA A 30 11.25 -3.83 -1.54
N LEU A 31 10.77 -2.67 -1.08
CA LEU A 31 11.34 -1.36 -1.40
C LEU A 31 12.74 -1.18 -0.80
N ASN A 32 12.94 -1.54 0.47
CA ASN A 32 14.23 -1.39 1.14
C ASN A 32 15.33 -2.25 0.49
N ILE A 33 14.99 -3.47 0.08
CA ILE A 33 15.92 -4.42 -0.55
C ILE A 33 15.96 -4.25 -2.07
N LYS A 34 15.18 -3.31 -2.64
CA LYS A 34 15.04 -3.10 -4.10
C LYS A 34 14.75 -4.39 -4.87
N ASN A 35 13.86 -5.23 -4.32
CA ASN A 35 13.50 -6.48 -4.97
C ASN A 35 12.52 -6.21 -6.14
N TYR A 36 13.07 -5.95 -7.32
CA TYR A 36 12.30 -5.63 -8.53
C TYR A 36 11.29 -6.70 -8.90
N ASN A 37 11.62 -7.98 -8.75
CA ASN A 37 10.72 -9.08 -9.06
C ASN A 37 9.47 -9.02 -8.18
N LEU A 38 9.65 -8.78 -6.88
CA LEU A 38 8.55 -8.66 -5.93
C LEU A 38 7.73 -7.38 -6.17
N LEU A 39 8.38 -6.26 -6.47
CA LEU A 39 7.71 -4.99 -6.80
C LEU A 39 6.84 -5.11 -8.05
N ILE A 40 7.32 -5.79 -9.10
CA ILE A 40 6.55 -6.03 -10.33
C ILE A 40 5.31 -6.89 -10.03
N HIS A 41 5.46 -7.95 -9.23
CA HIS A 41 4.33 -8.79 -8.82
C HIS A 41 3.32 -8.03 -7.95
N MET A 42 3.79 -7.07 -7.15
CA MET A 42 2.95 -6.19 -6.33
C MET A 42 2.50 -4.93 -7.09
N GLY A 43 2.78 -4.81 -8.39
CA GLY A 43 2.50 -3.60 -9.17
C GLY A 43 1.03 -3.19 -9.16
N PHE A 44 0.11 -4.17 -9.21
CA PHE A 44 -1.34 -3.89 -9.11
C PHE A 44 -1.71 -3.28 -7.75
N LEU A 45 -1.12 -3.78 -6.66
CA LEU A 45 -1.36 -3.27 -5.32
C LEU A 45 -0.78 -1.87 -5.16
N ILE A 46 0.44 -1.65 -5.66
CA ILE A 46 1.09 -0.32 -5.63
C ILE A 46 0.23 0.69 -6.39
N ARG A 47 -0.30 0.29 -7.55
CA ARG A 47 -1.23 1.12 -8.33
C ARG A 47 -2.51 1.42 -7.56
N ASP A 48 -3.15 0.40 -6.96
CA ASP A 48 -4.36 0.60 -6.18
C ASP A 48 -4.11 1.52 -4.97
N ILE A 49 -2.97 1.40 -4.29
CA ILE A 49 -2.56 2.31 -3.20
C ILE A 49 -2.43 3.73 -3.74
N TYR A 50 -1.75 3.91 -4.88
CA TYR A 50 -1.54 5.22 -5.48
C TYR A 50 -2.84 5.89 -5.91
N GLU A 51 -3.74 5.17 -6.59
CA GLU A 51 -5.05 5.68 -7.00
C GLU A 51 -5.92 6.06 -5.77
N ASN A 52 -5.86 5.26 -4.70
CA ASN A 52 -6.50 5.59 -3.44
C ASN A 52 -5.89 6.84 -2.79
N LEU A 53 -4.56 6.97 -2.76
CA LEU A 53 -3.89 8.15 -2.20
C LEU A 53 -4.23 9.41 -2.99
N GLN A 54 -4.29 9.36 -4.32
CA GLN A 54 -4.74 10.48 -5.14
C GLN A 54 -6.16 10.92 -4.78
N LYS A 55 -7.07 9.97 -4.50
CA LYS A 55 -8.45 10.28 -4.10
C LYS A 55 -8.53 11.04 -2.77
N TYR A 56 -7.63 10.73 -1.82
CA TYR A 56 -7.56 11.39 -0.51
C TYR A 56 -6.48 12.48 -0.44
N GLN A 57 -5.88 12.84 -1.57
CA GLN A 57 -4.81 13.83 -1.60
C GLN A 57 -5.37 15.21 -1.27
N LEU A 58 -4.81 15.82 -0.24
CA LEU A 58 -5.18 17.17 0.17
C LEU A 58 -4.58 18.16 -0.83
N LYS A 59 -5.42 19.05 -1.37
CA LYS A 59 -5.03 20.02 -2.41
C LYS A 59 -4.17 21.17 -1.87
N SER A 60 -4.13 21.33 -0.55
CA SER A 60 -3.38 22.36 0.16
C SER A 60 -2.21 21.74 0.92
N SER A 61 -1.14 22.50 1.12
CA SER A 61 -0.05 22.12 2.01
C SER A 61 -0.57 22.00 3.44
N ILE A 62 -0.20 20.93 4.14
CA ILE A 62 -0.64 20.63 5.50
C ILE A 62 0.59 20.19 6.31
N GLN A 63 0.66 20.68 7.54
CA GLN A 63 1.71 20.29 8.48
C GLN A 63 1.31 18.97 9.14
N VAL A 64 2.18 17.97 9.03
CA VAL A 64 2.00 16.63 9.60
C VAL A 64 3.12 16.33 10.59
N TYR A 65 2.77 15.65 11.68
CA TYR A 65 3.71 15.21 12.70
C TYR A 65 3.80 13.67 12.64
N HIS A 66 5.02 13.13 12.61
CA HIS A 66 5.26 11.71 12.82
C HIS A 66 5.99 11.53 14.16
N GLY A 67 5.58 10.52 14.92
CA GLY A 67 6.29 10.05 16.12
C GLY A 67 7.44 9.12 15.78
#